data_AF-A0A7E6FHH0-F1
#
_entry.id   AF-A0A7E6FHH0-F1
#
_cell.length_a   1.000
_cell.length_b   1.000
_cell.length_c   1.000
_cell.angle_alpha   90.00
_cell.angle_beta   90.00
_cell.angle_gamma   90.00
#
_symmetry.space_group_name_H-M   'P 1'
#
loop_
_entity.id
_entity.type
_entity.pdbx_description
1 polymer ?
#
loop_
_entity_poly.entity_id
_entity_poly.type
_entity_poly.pdbx_seq_one_letter_code
_entity_poly.pdbx_strand_id
1 'polypeptide(L)'
;MIAPYTPSSLLDLLCCPETVNIVLPSKTKSCDDKPDDTPKPGLGSLYTRWGRTTCPTNSSLVYDGVAGGQHYSHTGGGSNLLCLPNDPIWANYTTEVEKGGYIFGSEYQLQSYDTNTIFSFANAKSLHDHNVPCAVCLTRQPAVVMTLPARTKCYAGWTTEYSGYLMTAHYNHKGRQEYVCVDYAPEADPAGYRNENGATLYFVEAACGSLPCPPYVHGQELTCVVCSKY
;
A
#
# COMPACT_ATOMS: atom_id res chain seq x y z
N MET A 1 -65.58 -8.23 -18.31
CA MET A 1 -64.10 -8.36 -18.27
C MET A 1 -63.57 -6.93 -18.11
N ILE A 2 -62.94 -6.44 -17.03
CA ILE A 2 -62.23 -6.98 -15.86
C ILE A 2 -62.46 -5.97 -14.69
N ALA A 3 -62.31 -6.40 -13.43
CA ALA A 3 -62.39 -5.58 -12.21
C ALA A 3 -61.03 -4.90 -11.84
N PRO A 4 -60.79 -4.36 -10.64
CA PRO A 4 -60.71 -2.91 -10.35
C PRO A 4 -59.29 -2.42 -9.96
N TYR A 5 -59.10 -1.11 -9.80
CA TYR A 5 -58.06 -0.56 -8.91
C TYR A 5 -58.65 0.57 -8.06
N THR A 6 -58.61 0.39 -6.75
CA THR A 6 -58.92 1.38 -5.71
C THR A 6 -57.64 2.10 -5.27
N PRO A 7 -57.68 3.40 -5.00
CA PRO A 7 -56.57 4.12 -4.38
C PRO A 7 -56.64 3.98 -2.85
N SER A 8 -55.51 3.74 -2.19
CA SER A 8 -55.42 3.78 -0.73
C SER A 8 -54.07 4.32 -0.26
N SER A 9 -54.18 5.31 0.64
CA SER A 9 -53.20 5.86 1.58
C SER A 9 -52.25 6.94 1.04
N LEU A 10 -52.39 8.21 1.43
CA LEU A 10 -52.25 8.89 2.75
C LEU A 10 -50.90 9.59 2.99
N LEU A 11 -50.17 10.03 1.95
CA LEU A 11 -49.00 10.91 2.14
C LEU A 11 -49.03 12.27 1.42
N ASP A 12 -50.10 12.63 0.69
CA ASP A 12 -50.20 13.91 -0.03
C ASP A 12 -50.94 15.02 0.76
N LEU A 13 -51.11 14.87 2.07
CA LEU A 13 -51.75 15.89 2.92
C LEU A 13 -50.87 16.23 4.13
N LEU A 14 -49.81 16.99 3.91
CA LEU A 14 -49.17 17.82 4.94
C LEU A 14 -48.76 19.16 4.33
N CYS A 15 -49.73 19.86 3.73
CA CYS A 15 -49.62 21.27 3.39
C CYS A 15 -50.51 22.06 4.38
N CYS A 16 -50.00 22.29 5.60
CA CYS A 16 -50.50 23.14 6.70
C CYS A 16 -51.92 22.84 7.25
N PRO A 17 -52.18 22.86 8.59
CA PRO A 17 -52.08 24.12 9.36
C PRO A 17 -51.77 24.01 10.89
N GLU A 18 -51.65 25.20 11.50
CA GLU A 18 -51.82 25.58 12.92
C GLU A 18 -50.68 25.37 13.96
N THR A 19 -49.94 26.47 14.15
CA THR A 19 -49.34 26.99 15.40
C THR A 19 -48.92 26.00 16.49
N VAL A 20 -47.64 25.63 16.50
CA VAL A 20 -46.89 25.36 17.74
C VAL A 20 -45.54 26.08 17.64
N ASN A 21 -45.31 27.05 18.53
CA ASN A 21 -44.03 27.75 18.66
C ASN A 21 -42.98 26.80 19.22
N ILE A 22 -42.14 26.23 18.35
CA ILE A 22 -40.87 25.60 18.74
C ILE A 22 -39.78 26.26 17.92
N VAL A 23 -38.94 27.05 18.59
CA VAL A 23 -37.73 27.61 18.01
C VAL A 23 -36.72 26.47 17.84
N LEU A 24 -36.58 25.97 16.62
CA LEU A 24 -35.44 25.14 16.20
C LEU A 24 -34.67 25.91 15.12
N PRO A 25 -33.32 25.87 15.11
CA PRO A 25 -32.52 26.60 14.14
C PRO A 25 -32.84 26.08 12.73
N SER A 26 -33.22 27.02 11.85
CA SER A 26 -33.65 26.74 10.48
C SER A 26 -32.50 26.20 9.63
N LYS A 27 -32.50 24.89 9.36
CA LYS A 27 -32.10 24.41 8.04
C LYS A 27 -33.37 24.35 7.20
N THR A 28 -33.63 25.41 6.44
CA THR A 28 -34.62 25.39 5.37
C THR A 28 -34.15 24.38 4.34
N LYS A 29 -34.70 23.16 4.35
CA LYS A 29 -34.63 22.28 3.18
C LYS A 29 -35.59 22.84 2.16
N SER A 30 -35.05 23.34 1.06
CA SER A 30 -35.86 23.76 -0.09
C SER A 30 -36.41 22.49 -0.74
N CYS A 31 -37.70 22.50 -1.11
CA CYS A 31 -38.29 21.43 -1.92
C CYS A 31 -37.75 21.41 -3.36
N ASP A 32 -36.88 22.36 -3.72
CA ASP A 32 -36.17 22.45 -5.00
C ASP A 32 -34.72 21.93 -4.94
N ASP A 33 -34.30 21.25 -3.86
CA ASP A 33 -33.02 20.54 -3.82
C ASP A 33 -33.08 19.33 -4.76
N LYS A 34 -32.85 19.57 -6.06
CA LYS A 34 -32.56 18.53 -7.05
C LYS A 34 -31.39 17.69 -6.50
N PRO A 35 -31.44 16.35 -6.59
CA PRO A 35 -30.27 15.53 -6.27
C PRO A 35 -29.06 16.10 -7.00
N ASP A 36 -28.00 16.39 -6.26
CA ASP A 36 -26.72 16.76 -6.83
C ASP A 36 -26.17 15.54 -7.58
N ASP A 37 -26.60 15.42 -8.84
CA ASP A 37 -26.18 14.42 -9.81
C ASP A 37 -24.77 14.70 -10.34
N THR A 38 -24.03 15.66 -9.76
CA THR A 38 -22.60 15.75 -10.08
C THR A 38 -21.93 14.47 -9.60
N PRO A 39 -21.26 13.70 -10.49
CA PRO A 39 -20.50 12.56 -10.07
C PRO A 39 -19.43 13.07 -9.11
N LYS A 40 -19.57 12.77 -7.82
CA LYS A 40 -18.49 12.99 -6.86
C LYS A 40 -17.27 12.27 -7.43
N PRO A 41 -16.13 12.96 -7.60
CA PRO A 41 -14.91 12.30 -8.05
C PRO A 41 -14.71 11.07 -7.18
N GLY A 42 -14.51 9.91 -7.81
CA GLY A 42 -14.28 8.68 -7.07
C GLY A 42 -13.10 8.83 -6.11
N LEU A 43 -13.06 7.98 -5.09
CA LEU A 43 -11.88 7.92 -4.22
C LEU A 43 -10.66 7.47 -5.05
N GLY A 44 -9.48 8.00 -4.73
CA GLY A 44 -8.23 7.57 -5.33
C GLY A 44 -7.90 6.10 -5.04
N SER A 45 -6.85 5.58 -5.67
CA SER A 45 -6.35 4.24 -5.43
C SER A 45 -5.20 4.22 -4.44
N LEU A 46 -5.16 3.17 -3.62
CA LEU A 46 -4.08 2.94 -2.67
C LEU A 46 -2.91 2.19 -3.29
N TYR A 47 -1.70 2.54 -2.86
CA TYR A 47 -0.51 1.75 -3.11
C TYR A 47 0.49 1.91 -1.97
N THR A 48 1.38 0.93 -1.81
CA THR A 48 2.46 1.01 -0.82
C THR A 48 3.76 1.43 -1.49
N ARG A 49 4.44 2.40 -0.89
CA ARG A 49 5.82 2.78 -1.21
C ARG A 49 6.74 2.15 -0.19
N TRP A 50 7.47 1.11 -0.60
CA TRP A 50 8.38 0.38 0.27
C TRP A 50 9.72 1.09 0.36
N GLY A 51 10.29 1.15 1.56
CA GLY A 51 11.54 1.83 1.87
C GLY A 51 11.44 3.34 2.06
N ARG A 52 10.24 3.90 2.23
CA ARG A 52 10.03 5.35 2.42
C ARG A 52 8.89 5.57 3.39
N THR A 53 8.98 6.60 4.22
CA THR A 53 7.90 7.06 5.12
C THR A 53 7.01 8.14 4.48
N THR A 54 7.35 8.60 3.28
CA THR A 54 6.62 9.68 2.59
C THR A 54 6.11 9.27 1.22
N CYS A 55 4.98 9.86 0.82
CA CYS A 55 4.41 9.67 -0.50
C CYS A 55 4.99 10.65 -1.55
N PRO A 56 5.04 10.28 -2.84
CA PRO A 56 5.37 11.18 -3.93
C PRO A 56 4.44 12.40 -4.00
N THR A 57 4.88 13.47 -4.66
CA THR A 57 4.13 14.74 -4.72
C THR A 57 2.70 14.59 -5.27
N ASN A 58 2.46 13.61 -6.16
CA ASN A 58 1.16 13.38 -6.81
C ASN A 58 0.19 12.48 -6.01
N SER A 59 0.57 12.07 -4.80
CA SER A 59 -0.26 11.31 -3.88
C SER A 59 -0.21 11.93 -2.49
N SER A 60 -1.12 11.50 -1.62
CA SER A 60 -1.16 11.89 -0.21
C SER A 60 -0.86 10.69 0.68
N LEU A 61 -0.14 10.93 1.78
CA LEU A 61 0.09 9.93 2.80
C LEU A 61 -1.22 9.59 3.53
N VAL A 62 -1.51 8.30 3.63
CA VAL A 62 -2.58 7.78 4.51
C VAL A 62 -1.98 7.48 5.87
N TYR A 63 -0.92 6.66 5.90
CA TYR A 63 -0.09 6.42 7.08
C TYR A 63 1.30 5.92 6.65
N ASP A 64 2.28 6.10 7.52
CA ASP A 64 3.60 5.47 7.44
C ASP A 64 3.76 4.39 8.52
N GLY A 65 4.75 3.55 8.34
CA GLY A 65 4.92 2.37 9.15
C GLY A 65 6.22 1.63 8.91
N VAL A 66 6.25 0.41 9.44
CA VAL A 66 7.35 -0.56 9.24
C VAL A 66 6.84 -1.74 8.42
N ALA A 67 7.64 -2.19 7.48
CA ALA A 67 7.33 -3.38 6.72
C ALA A 67 7.43 -4.61 7.63
N GLY A 68 6.43 -5.48 7.56
CA GLY A 68 6.35 -6.70 8.35
C GLY A 68 5.98 -7.91 7.49
N GLY A 69 6.57 -9.06 7.80
CA GLY A 69 6.36 -10.30 7.07
C GLY A 69 6.73 -11.54 7.88
N GLN A 70 7.07 -12.61 7.18
CA GLN A 70 7.41 -13.89 7.79
C GLN A 70 8.90 -14.00 8.13
N HIS A 71 9.24 -14.62 9.27
CA HIS A 71 10.62 -14.97 9.60
C HIS A 71 11.22 -15.94 8.57
N TYR A 72 12.46 -15.70 8.16
CA TYR A 72 13.13 -16.41 7.07
C TYR A 72 13.15 -17.95 7.22
N SER A 73 13.23 -18.47 8.45
CA SER A 73 13.33 -19.90 8.72
C SER A 73 11.99 -20.60 8.95
N HIS A 74 10.90 -19.86 9.06
CA HIS A 74 9.58 -20.43 9.34
C HIS A 74 8.96 -21.01 8.06
N THR A 75 8.34 -22.18 8.16
CA THR A 75 7.69 -22.89 7.04
C THR A 75 6.19 -22.59 6.90
N GLY A 76 5.60 -21.84 7.82
CA GLY A 76 4.18 -21.48 7.81
C GLY A 76 3.94 -20.05 8.34
N GLY A 77 2.76 -19.51 8.05
CA GLY A 77 2.38 -18.13 8.35
C GLY A 77 1.90 -17.38 7.09
N GLY A 78 2.02 -16.05 7.10
CA GLY A 78 1.65 -15.21 5.95
C GLY A 78 2.69 -15.28 4.82
N SER A 79 2.26 -15.09 3.58
CA SER A 79 3.17 -15.06 2.40
C SER A 79 3.31 -13.67 1.77
N ASN A 80 2.73 -12.65 2.38
CA ASN A 80 2.74 -11.27 1.93
C ASN A 80 3.54 -10.38 2.88
N LEU A 81 3.94 -9.22 2.38
CA LEU A 81 4.51 -8.13 3.15
C LEU A 81 3.39 -7.15 3.50
N LEU A 82 3.36 -6.69 4.74
CA LEU A 82 2.39 -5.72 5.23
C LEU A 82 3.10 -4.44 5.64
N CYS A 83 2.47 -3.30 5.40
CA CYS A 83 2.90 -2.05 6.01
C CYS A 83 2.18 -1.91 7.34
N LEU A 84 2.89 -2.10 8.45
CA LEU A 84 2.32 -2.03 9.79
C LEU A 84 2.39 -0.59 10.29
N PRO A 85 1.27 0.00 10.73
CA PRO A 85 1.25 1.38 11.20
C PRO A 85 2.10 1.54 12.46
N ASN A 86 2.73 2.71 12.60
CA ASN A 86 3.53 3.06 13.78
C ASN A 86 2.70 3.29 15.06
N ASP A 87 1.37 3.37 14.93
CA ASP A 87 0.39 3.60 15.99
C ASP A 87 -0.65 2.46 16.12
N PRO A 88 -0.23 1.22 16.43
CA PRO A 88 -1.16 0.09 16.51
C PRO A 88 -2.21 0.28 17.62
N ILE A 89 -3.46 -0.03 17.29
CA ILE A 89 -4.58 -0.06 18.25
C ILE A 89 -4.92 -1.52 18.57
N TRP A 90 -4.92 -1.85 19.86
CA TRP A 90 -5.19 -3.20 20.33
C TRP A 90 -6.65 -3.34 20.79
N ALA A 91 -7.27 -4.48 20.45
CA ALA A 91 -8.53 -4.92 21.06
C ALA A 91 -8.23 -5.70 22.36
N ASN A 92 -8.98 -6.77 22.65
CA ASN A 92 -8.66 -7.66 23.77
C ASN A 92 -7.47 -8.58 23.42
N TYR A 93 -6.50 -8.70 24.33
CA TYR A 93 -5.32 -9.56 24.16
C TYR A 93 -4.93 -10.26 25.46
N THR A 94 -4.21 -11.39 25.33
CA THR A 94 -3.56 -12.08 26.45
C THR A 94 -2.11 -11.61 26.57
N THR A 95 -1.48 -11.89 27.72
CA THR A 95 -0.07 -11.51 27.97
C THR A 95 0.92 -12.63 27.64
N GLU A 96 0.45 -13.78 27.14
CA GLU A 96 1.29 -14.93 26.80
C GLU A 96 1.70 -14.90 25.33
N VAL A 97 2.89 -15.43 25.04
CA VAL A 97 3.36 -15.61 23.65
C VAL A 97 2.86 -16.94 23.13
N GLU A 98 1.80 -16.90 22.34
CA GLU A 98 1.21 -18.08 21.71
C GLU A 98 2.01 -18.54 20.49
N LYS A 99 1.89 -19.83 20.14
CA LYS A 99 2.53 -20.44 18.95
C LYS A 99 1.63 -20.37 17.71
N GLY A 100 0.99 -19.23 17.50
CA GLY A 100 0.13 -18.95 16.36
C GLY A 100 0.90 -18.48 15.12
N GLY A 101 0.34 -17.52 14.39
CA GLY A 101 1.05 -16.78 13.36
C GLY A 101 1.88 -15.66 13.99
N TYR A 102 3.08 -15.44 13.44
CA TYR A 102 3.96 -14.35 13.83
C TYR A 102 4.14 -13.39 12.67
N ILE A 103 4.29 -12.11 12.98
CA ILE A 103 4.74 -11.10 12.04
C ILE A 103 6.03 -10.49 12.56
N PHE A 104 7.04 -10.44 11.70
CA PHE A 104 8.38 -9.96 12.01
C PHE A 104 8.65 -8.70 11.21
N GLY A 105 9.40 -7.76 11.78
CA GLY A 105 9.93 -6.62 11.05
C GLY A 105 10.77 -7.07 9.85
N SER A 106 10.76 -6.27 8.79
CA SER A 106 11.56 -6.53 7.60
C SER A 106 12.87 -5.80 7.62
N GLU A 107 13.92 -6.46 7.14
CA GLU A 107 15.29 -5.91 7.13
C GLU A 107 15.87 -5.91 5.73
N TYR A 108 16.68 -4.91 5.41
CA TYR A 108 17.49 -4.94 4.19
C TYR A 108 18.68 -5.89 4.35
N GLN A 109 18.79 -6.88 3.47
CA GLN A 109 19.93 -7.79 3.42
C GLN A 109 20.79 -7.49 2.19
N LEU A 110 21.81 -6.64 2.40
CA LEU A 110 22.61 -6.02 1.33
C LEU A 110 24.11 -6.36 1.43
N GLN A 111 24.50 -7.34 2.24
CA GLN A 111 25.91 -7.74 2.46
C GLN A 111 26.71 -7.92 1.16
N SER A 112 26.09 -8.43 0.10
CA SER A 112 26.75 -8.62 -1.21
C SER A 112 27.05 -7.30 -1.96
N TYR A 113 26.57 -6.15 -1.46
CA TYR A 113 26.59 -4.84 -2.13
C TYR A 113 27.27 -3.75 -1.30
N ASP A 114 28.07 -4.13 -0.30
CA ASP A 114 28.76 -3.21 0.63
C ASP A 114 29.68 -2.19 -0.07
N THR A 115 30.19 -2.50 -1.27
CA THR A 115 31.13 -1.66 -2.04
C THR A 115 30.56 -1.08 -3.33
N ASN A 116 29.59 -1.76 -3.95
CA ASN A 116 28.93 -1.33 -5.18
C ASN A 116 27.46 -1.05 -4.89
N THR A 117 27.24 0.12 -4.30
CA THR A 117 25.92 0.55 -3.84
C THR A 117 24.97 0.74 -5.02
N ILE A 118 23.96 -0.13 -5.10
CA ILE A 118 22.90 -0.06 -6.12
C ILE A 118 21.85 0.99 -5.73
N PHE A 119 21.46 1.03 -4.45
CA PHE A 119 20.58 2.06 -3.92
C PHE A 119 21.30 3.40 -3.76
N SER A 120 20.51 4.48 -3.79
CA SER A 120 20.97 5.79 -3.38
C SER A 120 20.95 5.92 -1.86
N PHE A 121 22.06 6.36 -1.29
CA PHE A 121 22.23 6.66 0.15
C PHE A 121 21.88 8.11 0.49
N ALA A 122 21.04 8.77 -0.33
CA ALA A 122 20.61 10.14 -0.08
C ALA A 122 19.81 10.30 1.22
N ASN A 123 19.17 9.23 1.71
CA ASN A 123 18.27 9.27 2.87
C ASN A 123 18.70 8.35 4.03
N ALA A 124 19.80 7.62 3.90
CA ALA A 124 20.32 6.72 4.92
C ALA A 124 21.85 6.63 4.81
N LYS A 125 22.55 6.50 5.95
CA LYS A 125 24.03 6.29 5.96
C LYS A 125 24.40 4.83 5.68
N SER A 126 23.56 3.91 6.11
CA SER A 126 23.67 2.46 5.97
C SER A 126 22.26 1.90 5.87
N LEU A 127 22.11 0.80 5.13
CA LEU A 127 20.82 0.13 4.94
C LEU A 127 20.85 -1.32 5.43
N HIS A 128 21.96 -2.03 5.25
CA HIS A 128 22.07 -3.43 5.67
C HIS A 128 21.71 -3.58 7.15
N ASP A 129 20.90 -4.61 7.45
CA ASP A 129 20.34 -4.93 8.77
C ASP A 129 19.44 -3.84 9.36
N HIS A 130 19.09 -2.81 8.57
CA HIS A 130 18.12 -1.83 9.00
C HIS A 130 16.71 -2.25 8.64
N ASN A 131 15.78 -1.88 9.53
CA ASN A 131 14.37 -2.08 9.32
C ASN A 131 13.88 -1.27 8.11
N VAL A 132 12.97 -1.87 7.36
CA VAL A 132 12.42 -1.34 6.11
C VAL A 132 11.19 -0.49 6.42
N PRO A 133 11.22 0.85 6.28
CA PRO A 133 10.03 1.67 6.44
C PRO A 133 9.07 1.49 5.26
N CYS A 134 7.82 1.90 5.42
CA CYS A 134 6.84 1.90 4.36
C CYS A 134 5.86 3.07 4.51
N ALA A 135 5.24 3.44 3.40
CA ALA A 135 4.19 4.45 3.35
C ALA A 135 3.03 3.95 2.49
N VAL A 136 1.81 4.04 3.02
CA VAL A 136 0.59 3.80 2.24
C VAL A 136 0.11 5.12 1.67
N CYS A 137 0.03 5.18 0.35
CA CYS A 137 -0.25 6.38 -0.42
C CYS A 137 -1.60 6.27 -1.13
N LEU A 138 -2.33 7.39 -1.17
CA LEU A 138 -3.58 7.55 -1.91
C LEU A 138 -3.36 8.48 -3.11
N THR A 139 -3.70 8.03 -4.31
CA THR A 139 -3.65 8.91 -5.50
C THR A 139 -4.65 10.07 -5.36
N ARG A 140 -4.30 11.25 -5.89
CA ARG A 140 -5.14 12.45 -5.75
C ARG A 140 -6.48 12.39 -6.48
N GLN A 141 -6.61 11.48 -7.43
CA GLN A 141 -7.80 11.25 -8.26
C GLN A 141 -7.98 9.74 -8.47
N PRO A 142 -9.16 9.26 -8.88
CA PRO A 142 -9.36 7.88 -9.31
C PRO A 142 -8.28 7.47 -10.29
N ALA A 143 -7.60 6.37 -9.99
CA ALA A 143 -6.56 5.85 -10.84
C ALA A 143 -6.53 4.34 -10.76
N VAL A 144 -5.99 3.68 -11.76
CA VAL A 144 -5.50 2.30 -11.60
C VAL A 144 -4.01 2.35 -11.31
N VAL A 145 -3.54 1.54 -10.37
CA VAL A 145 -2.12 1.49 -9.99
C VAL A 145 -1.56 0.10 -10.29
N MET A 146 -0.34 0.05 -10.81
CA MET A 146 0.38 -1.20 -11.07
C MET A 146 1.85 -1.09 -10.71
N THR A 147 2.41 -2.18 -10.18
CA THR A 147 3.86 -2.37 -10.09
C THR A 147 4.34 -3.06 -11.36
N LEU A 148 5.28 -2.43 -12.06
CA LEU A 148 5.89 -2.95 -13.27
C LEU A 148 7.33 -3.40 -12.97
N PRO A 149 7.61 -4.71 -12.96
CA PRO A 149 8.96 -5.22 -12.74
C PRO A 149 9.85 -5.03 -13.99
N ALA A 150 11.17 -5.11 -13.77
CA ALA A 150 12.24 -4.98 -14.74
C ALA A 150 12.25 -3.65 -15.55
N ARG A 151 11.70 -2.58 -14.97
CA ARG A 151 11.66 -1.25 -15.59
C ARG A 151 11.82 -0.16 -14.56
N THR A 152 12.49 0.93 -14.94
CA THR A 152 12.56 2.18 -14.17
C THR A 152 11.57 3.25 -14.65
N LYS A 153 10.83 2.97 -15.73
CA LYS A 153 9.89 3.89 -16.36
C LYS A 153 8.61 3.21 -16.77
N CYS A 154 7.49 3.88 -16.55
CA CYS A 154 6.18 3.43 -16.99
C CYS A 154 6.05 3.40 -18.52
N TYR A 155 5.05 2.69 -19.03
CA TYR A 155 4.68 2.78 -20.45
C TYR A 155 4.12 4.16 -20.80
N ALA A 156 4.12 4.50 -22.09
CA ALA A 156 3.55 5.76 -22.55
C ALA A 156 2.08 5.90 -22.09
N GLY A 157 1.72 7.10 -21.61
CA GLY A 157 0.38 7.39 -21.07
C GLY A 157 0.15 6.95 -19.62
N TRP A 158 1.19 6.46 -18.92
CA TRP A 158 1.15 6.19 -17.49
C TRP A 158 2.04 7.18 -16.73
N THR A 159 1.61 7.55 -15.53
CA THR A 159 2.35 8.42 -14.63
C THR A 159 3.21 7.57 -13.69
N THR A 160 4.46 7.97 -13.48
CA THR A 160 5.33 7.33 -12.49
C THR A 160 5.02 7.87 -11.10
N GLU A 161 4.72 6.97 -10.16
CA GLU A 161 4.62 7.29 -8.74
C GLU A 161 6.00 7.22 -8.08
N TYR A 162 6.71 6.10 -8.23
CA TYR A 162 8.12 5.95 -7.84
C TYR A 162 8.78 4.79 -8.57
N SER A 163 10.11 4.71 -8.53
CA SER A 163 10.91 3.61 -9.10
C SER A 163 11.99 3.16 -8.14
N GLY A 164 12.48 1.95 -8.32
CA GLY A 164 13.63 1.42 -7.61
C GLY A 164 13.93 -0.01 -8.02
N TYR A 165 14.06 -0.91 -7.04
CA TYR A 165 14.47 -2.29 -7.28
C TYR A 165 13.48 -3.30 -6.72
N LEU A 166 13.31 -4.38 -7.46
CA LEU A 166 12.48 -5.50 -7.05
C LEU A 166 13.24 -6.27 -5.97
N MET A 167 12.58 -6.48 -4.83
CA MET A 167 13.15 -7.20 -3.70
C MET A 167 12.19 -8.27 -3.18
N THR A 168 12.74 -9.34 -2.61
CA THR A 168 11.98 -10.43 -1.97
C THR A 168 12.87 -11.22 -1.01
N ALA A 169 12.35 -12.29 -0.41
CA ALA A 169 13.12 -13.19 0.44
C ALA A 169 14.25 -13.91 -0.35
N HIS A 170 15.32 -14.30 0.33
CA HIS A 170 16.40 -15.06 -0.28
C HIS A 170 15.91 -16.44 -0.77
N TYR A 171 16.47 -16.92 -1.87
CA TYR A 171 15.97 -18.12 -2.57
C TYR A 171 16.01 -19.42 -1.75
N ASN A 172 16.84 -19.48 -0.69
CA ASN A 172 16.96 -20.66 0.18
C ASN A 172 16.15 -20.55 1.49
N HIS A 173 15.41 -19.43 1.70
CA HIS A 173 14.55 -19.24 2.86
C HIS A 173 13.37 -20.23 2.83
N LYS A 174 12.87 -20.59 4.01
CA LYS A 174 11.84 -21.63 4.15
C LYS A 174 10.45 -21.08 3.82
N GLY A 175 10.20 -19.84 4.23
CA GLY A 175 8.99 -19.11 3.89
C GLY A 175 9.05 -18.53 2.47
N ARG A 176 7.88 -18.17 1.94
CA ARG A 176 7.78 -17.39 0.71
C ARG A 176 7.33 -15.98 1.06
N GLN A 177 7.83 -15.02 0.31
CA GLN A 177 7.43 -13.62 0.39
C GLN A 177 7.06 -13.14 -1.00
N GLU A 178 6.21 -12.13 -1.09
CA GLU A 178 5.91 -11.49 -2.36
C GLU A 178 7.11 -10.71 -2.91
N TYR A 179 7.03 -10.34 -4.18
CA TYR A 179 7.98 -9.42 -4.80
C TYR A 179 7.49 -7.99 -4.62
N VAL A 180 8.28 -7.16 -3.94
CA VAL A 180 7.94 -5.75 -3.69
C VAL A 180 8.89 -4.81 -4.42
N CYS A 181 8.37 -3.64 -4.81
CA CYS A 181 9.19 -2.58 -5.37
C CYS A 181 9.69 -1.66 -4.25
N VAL A 182 10.97 -1.73 -3.92
CA VAL A 182 11.60 -0.84 -2.94
C VAL A 182 12.12 0.39 -3.65
N ASP A 183 11.85 1.57 -3.10
CA ASP A 183 12.26 2.86 -3.65
C ASP A 183 13.79 2.92 -3.87
N TYR A 184 14.21 3.59 -4.95
CA TYR A 184 15.62 3.76 -5.30
C TYR A 184 16.46 4.46 -4.22
N ALA A 185 15.86 5.36 -3.45
CA ALA A 185 16.52 6.12 -2.40
C ALA A 185 15.86 5.82 -1.04
N PRO A 186 15.99 4.58 -0.53
CA PRO A 186 15.28 4.16 0.65
C PRO A 186 15.78 4.88 1.90
N GLU A 187 14.90 4.95 2.89
CA GLU A 187 15.18 5.35 4.26
C GLU A 187 15.50 4.10 5.09
N ALA A 188 16.26 4.29 6.16
CA ALA A 188 16.48 3.28 7.17
C ALA A 188 15.73 3.71 8.43
N ASP A 189 14.93 2.81 9.02
CA ASP A 189 14.33 3.07 10.33
C ASP A 189 15.46 3.19 11.38
N PRO A 190 15.53 4.30 12.14
CA PRO A 190 16.55 4.50 13.17
C PRO A 190 16.52 3.47 14.30
N ALA A 191 15.38 2.82 14.54
CA ALA A 191 15.15 1.95 15.69
C ALA A 191 15.62 0.50 15.46
N GLY A 192 15.73 0.05 14.21
CA GLY A 192 16.18 -1.30 13.86
C GLY A 192 17.40 -1.23 12.97
N TYR A 193 18.55 -1.67 13.48
CA TYR A 193 19.85 -1.68 12.80
C TYR A 193 20.66 -2.95 13.13
N ARG A 194 20.02 -3.95 13.75
CA ARG A 194 20.67 -5.19 14.16
C ARG A 194 20.19 -6.31 13.26
N ASN A 195 21.02 -7.32 13.12
CA ASN A 195 20.69 -8.55 12.44
C ASN A 195 19.73 -9.40 13.29
N GLU A 196 18.45 -9.17 13.15
CA GLU A 196 17.35 -9.85 13.84
C GLU A 196 16.77 -11.00 13.00
N ASN A 197 17.10 -11.04 11.71
CA ASN A 197 16.66 -12.03 10.73
C ASN A 197 15.14 -12.21 10.72
N GLY A 198 14.41 -11.11 10.64
CA GLY A 198 12.96 -11.13 10.49
C GLY A 198 12.52 -11.49 9.07
N ALA A 199 11.73 -10.60 8.47
CA ALA A 199 11.27 -10.69 7.09
C ALA A 199 12.25 -9.99 6.14
N THR A 200 13.33 -10.67 5.81
CA THR A 200 14.47 -10.10 5.07
C THR A 200 14.18 -9.82 3.59
N LEU A 201 14.65 -8.68 3.08
CA LEU A 201 14.59 -8.29 1.66
C LEU A 201 15.97 -8.33 1.00
N TYR A 202 16.07 -9.09 -0.09
CA TYR A 202 17.22 -9.21 -0.98
C TYR A 202 16.86 -8.70 -2.36
N PHE A 203 17.83 -8.21 -3.12
CA PHE A 203 17.62 -7.90 -4.53
C PHE A 203 17.22 -9.15 -5.32
N VAL A 204 16.34 -8.96 -6.30
CA VAL A 204 15.92 -10.02 -7.21
C VAL A 204 16.78 -9.94 -8.46
N GLU A 205 17.44 -11.04 -8.80
CA GLU A 205 18.26 -11.15 -10.01
C GLU A 205 17.53 -11.93 -11.11
N ALA A 206 17.82 -11.60 -12.37
CA ALA A 206 17.33 -12.38 -13.50
C ALA A 206 18.04 -13.73 -13.62
N ALA A 207 17.26 -14.82 -13.64
CA ALA A 207 17.74 -16.17 -13.89
C ALA A 207 17.39 -16.60 -15.33
N CYS A 208 18.38 -16.70 -16.21
CA CYS A 208 18.16 -17.11 -17.61
C CYS A 208 17.72 -18.58 -17.71
N GLY A 209 16.97 -18.89 -18.76
CA GLY A 209 16.41 -20.22 -19.00
C GLY A 209 15.04 -20.07 -19.67
N SER A 210 13.98 -20.33 -18.90
CA SER A 210 12.61 -19.95 -19.32
C SER A 210 12.41 -18.43 -19.37
N LEU A 211 13.22 -17.66 -18.62
CA LEU A 211 13.35 -16.22 -18.82
C LEU A 211 14.26 -15.97 -20.04
N PRO A 212 13.78 -15.29 -21.09
CA PRO A 212 14.56 -15.06 -22.30
C PRO A 212 15.75 -14.14 -22.05
N CYS A 213 16.94 -14.56 -22.48
CA CYS A 213 18.16 -13.76 -22.42
C CYS A 213 18.83 -13.77 -23.80
N PRO A 214 18.72 -12.68 -24.59
CA PRO A 214 18.09 -11.36 -24.31
C PRO A 214 16.54 -11.38 -24.29
N PRO A 215 15.86 -10.34 -23.74
CA PRO A 215 16.40 -9.04 -23.31
C PRO A 215 16.90 -8.98 -21.86
N TYR A 216 16.66 -10.01 -21.04
CA TYR A 216 17.22 -10.08 -19.69
C TYR A 216 18.69 -10.51 -19.74
N VAL A 217 19.42 -10.25 -18.65
CA VAL A 217 20.82 -10.63 -18.48
C VAL A 217 20.92 -11.42 -17.19
N HIS A 218 21.57 -12.59 -17.24
CA HIS A 218 21.72 -13.45 -16.07
C HIS A 218 22.44 -12.71 -14.93
N GLY A 219 21.91 -12.81 -13.70
CA GLY A 219 22.52 -12.24 -12.51
C GLY A 219 22.34 -10.73 -12.39
N GLN A 220 21.61 -10.08 -13.30
CA GLN A 220 21.35 -8.64 -13.20
C GLN A 220 20.15 -8.36 -12.30
N GLU A 221 20.29 -7.40 -11.39
CA GLU A 221 19.24 -6.98 -10.46
C GLU A 221 18.07 -6.34 -11.22
N LEU A 222 16.87 -6.80 -10.92
CA LEU A 222 15.66 -6.33 -11.55
C LEU A 222 15.21 -5.02 -10.92
N THR A 223 15.09 -3.99 -11.74
CA THR A 223 14.46 -2.73 -11.35
C THR A 223 12.94 -2.86 -11.29
N CYS A 224 12.25 -1.85 -10.76
CA CYS A 224 10.80 -1.78 -10.75
C CYS A 224 10.32 -0.33 -10.76
N VAL A 225 9.08 -0.14 -11.18
CA VAL A 225 8.40 1.16 -11.15
C VAL A 225 6.94 0.96 -10.80
N VAL A 226 6.42 1.80 -9.91
CA VAL A 226 4.99 1.88 -9.61
C VAL A 226 4.38 2.98 -10.46
N CYS A 227 3.34 2.62 -11.19
CA CYS A 227 2.71 3.44 -12.21
C CYS A 227 1.23 3.63 -11.91
N SER A 228 0.72 4.83 -12.14
CA SER A 228 -0.70 5.16 -12.06
C SER A 228 -1.23 5.60 -13.42
N LYS A 229 -2.52 5.32 -13.67
CA LYS A 229 -3.25 5.86 -14.83
C LYS A 229 -4.57 6.44 -14.36
N TYR A 230 -4.72 7.71 -14.65
CA TYR A 230 -5.88 8.55 -14.36
C TYR A 230 -6.83 8.57 -15.55
#